data_AF-A0A1G4UPM6-F1
#
_entry.id   AF-A0A1G4UPM6-F1
#
_cell.length_a   1.000
_cell.length_b   1.000
_cell.length_c   1.000
_cell.angle_alpha   90.00
_cell.angle_beta   90.00
_cell.angle_gamma   90.00
#
_symmetry.space_group_name_H-M   'P 1'
#
loop_
_entity.id
_entity.type
_entity.pdbx_description
1 polymer ?
#
loop_
_entity_poly.entity_id
_entity_poly.type
_entity_poly.pdbx_seq_one_letter_code
_entity_poly.pdbx_strand_id
1 'polypeptide(L)'
;MRGYLLTLGTALSVLVNALLAGQPTETLCYRAAKARRAGRGWGCVFCQLADLFDRDHCGNTLRWWETRRERDMQSNDRADAAGIDRDERGLAP
;
A
#
# COMPACT_ATOMS: atom_id res chain seq x y z
N MET A 1 15.09 -2.39 -16.32
CA MET A 1 15.74 -2.29 -14.99
C MET A 1 14.93 -1.49 -13.98
N ARG A 2 14.38 -0.31 -14.34
CA ARG A 2 13.62 0.56 -13.43
C ARG A 2 12.43 -0.12 -12.72
N GLY A 3 11.74 -1.06 -13.39
CA GLY A 3 10.67 -1.85 -12.78
C GLY A 3 11.15 -2.75 -11.63
N TYR A 4 12.25 -3.47 -11.80
CA TYR A 4 12.79 -4.37 -10.77
C TYR A 4 13.24 -3.62 -9.52
N LEU A 5 13.85 -2.45 -9.68
CA LEU A 5 14.25 -1.60 -8.56
C LEU A 5 13.04 -1.13 -7.73
N LEU A 6 11.93 -0.77 -8.40
CA LEU A 6 10.69 -0.40 -7.72
C LEU A 6 10.04 -1.59 -7.00
N THR A 7 10.07 -2.78 -7.61
CA THR A 7 9.59 -4.02 -6.98
C THR A 7 10.39 -4.35 -5.72
N LEU A 8 11.73 -4.29 -5.79
CA LEU A 8 12.60 -4.51 -4.64
C LEU A 8 12.38 -3.48 -3.54
N GLY A 9 12.25 -2.19 -3.90
CA GLY A 9 11.95 -1.13 -2.94
C GLY A 9 10.60 -1.33 -2.25
N THR A 10 9.59 -1.80 -2.99
CA THR A 10 8.27 -2.12 -2.43
C THR A 10 8.35 -3.32 -1.49
N ALA A 11 9.01 -4.40 -1.89
CA ALA A 11 9.17 -5.60 -1.08
C ALA A 11 9.92 -5.31 0.23
N LEU A 12 11.01 -4.52 0.16
CA LEU A 12 11.74 -4.09 1.35
C LEU A 12 10.87 -3.23 2.28
N SER A 13 10.07 -2.32 1.71
CA SER A 13 9.19 -1.46 2.49
C SER A 13 8.07 -2.23 3.21
N VAL A 14 7.55 -3.29 2.58
CA VAL A 14 6.59 -4.21 3.19
C VAL A 14 7.25 -5.03 4.30
N LEU A 15 8.44 -5.56 4.05
CA LEU A 15 9.21 -6.31 5.04
C LEU A 15 9.51 -5.46 6.29
N VAL A 16 10.01 -4.24 6.11
CA VAL A 16 10.29 -3.33 7.22
C VAL A 16 9.00 -3.00 7.97
N ASN A 17 7.88 -2.79 7.28
CA ASN A 17 6.61 -2.55 7.96
C ASN A 17 6.14 -3.75 8.81
N ALA A 18 6.27 -4.97 8.28
CA ALA A 18 5.94 -6.20 9.00
C ALA A 18 6.84 -6.38 10.24
N LEU A 19 8.14 -6.11 10.11
CA LEU A 19 9.09 -6.13 11.24
C LEU A 19 8.74 -5.09 12.32
N LEU A 20 8.15 -3.96 11.93
CA LEU A 20 7.65 -2.91 12.83
C LEU A 20 6.20 -3.15 13.30
N ALA A 21 5.75 -4.41 13.30
CA ALA A 21 4.41 -4.86 13.71
C ALA A 21 3.26 -4.15 12.96
N GLY A 22 3.48 -3.77 11.69
CA GLY A 22 2.45 -3.27 10.78
C GLY A 22 1.75 -4.38 10.01
N GLN A 23 0.78 -4.03 9.16
CA GLN A 23 0.10 -5.05 8.34
C GLN A 23 1.08 -5.64 7.30
N PRO A 24 1.09 -6.97 7.11
CA PRO A 24 2.09 -7.64 6.27
C PRO A 24 1.91 -7.39 4.76
N THR A 25 0.79 -6.80 4.34
CA THR A 25 0.50 -6.47 2.94
C THR A 25 0.62 -4.97 2.64
N GLU A 26 0.96 -4.15 3.63
CA GLU A 26 1.05 -2.69 3.47
C GLU A 26 2.51 -2.20 3.52
N THR A 27 2.82 -1.15 2.75
CA THR A 27 4.13 -0.49 2.82
C THR A 27 4.22 0.44 4.03
N LEU A 28 5.45 0.65 4.52
CA LEU A 28 5.71 1.59 5.61
C LEU A 28 5.24 3.02 5.28
N CYS A 29 5.46 3.49 4.05
CA CYS A 29 5.01 4.81 3.60
C CYS A 29 3.47 4.94 3.59
N TYR A 30 2.75 3.87 3.22
CA TYR A 30 1.29 3.83 3.31
C TYR A 30 0.81 3.93 4.76
N ARG A 31 1.43 3.16 5.67
CA ARG A 31 1.14 3.22 7.12
C ARG A 31 1.44 4.60 7.70
N ALA A 32 2.57 5.20 7.35
CA ALA A 32 2.94 6.54 7.79
C ALA A 32 1.97 7.61 7.27
N ALA A 33 1.54 7.49 6.01
CA ALA A 33 0.56 8.40 5.41
C ALA A 33 -0.81 8.29 6.11
N LYS A 34 -1.28 7.08 6.43
CA LYS A 34 -2.47 6.86 7.27
C LYS A 34 -2.31 7.46 8.67
N ALA A 35 -1.15 7.26 9.30
CA ALA A 35 -0.85 7.81 10.61
C ALA A 35 -0.83 9.34 10.61
N ARG A 36 -0.26 9.97 9.56
CA ARG A 36 -0.30 11.42 9.33
C ARG A 36 -1.75 11.91 9.17
N ARG A 37 -2.57 11.24 8.35
CA ARG A 37 -4.00 11.58 8.19
C ARG A 37 -4.79 11.44 9.51
N ALA A 38 -4.42 10.48 10.35
CA ALA A 38 -5.00 10.30 11.68
C ALA A 38 -4.41 11.24 12.76
N GLY A 39 -3.56 12.21 12.38
CA GLY A 39 -2.99 13.20 13.30
C GLY A 39 -1.84 12.68 14.19
N ARG A 40 -1.26 11.51 13.89
CA ARG A 40 -0.16 10.94 14.69
C ARG A 40 1.17 11.58 14.30
N GLY A 41 1.86 12.17 15.27
CA GLY A 41 3.11 12.93 15.05
C GLY A 41 4.22 12.12 14.36
N TRP A 42 4.38 10.84 14.68
CA TRP A 42 5.39 9.97 14.05
C TRP A 42 5.19 9.85 12.53
N GLY A 43 3.94 9.82 12.06
CA GLY A 43 3.62 9.75 10.64
C GLY A 43 3.97 11.05 9.91
N CYS A 44 3.82 12.19 10.58
CA CYS A 44 4.24 13.48 10.05
C CYS A 44 5.77 13.55 9.89
N VAL A 45 6.53 13.18 10.94
CA VAL A 45 8.00 13.17 10.91
C VAL A 45 8.52 12.23 9.82
N PHE A 46 7.97 11.01 9.76
CA PHE A 46 8.38 10.03 8.76
C PHE A 46 8.09 10.51 7.33
N CYS A 47 6.90 11.08 7.08
CA CYS A 47 6.57 11.57 5.76
C CYS A 47 7.38 12.80 5.36
N GLN A 48 7.76 13.68 6.29
CA GLN A 48 8.70 14.79 5.99
C GLN A 48 10.09 14.27 5.61
N LEU A 49 10.58 13.23 6.29
CA LEU A 49 11.84 12.58 5.92
C LEU A 49 11.76 11.94 4.52
N ALA A 50 10.64 11.28 4.20
CA ALA A 50 10.41 10.71 2.88
C ALA A 50 10.29 11.80 1.79
N ASP A 51 9.65 12.92 2.10
CA ASP A 51 9.48 14.07 1.20
C ASP A 51 10.82 14.71 0.78
N LEU A 52 11.90 14.50 1.56
CA LEU A 52 13.25 14.95 1.22
C LEU A 52 13.86 14.14 0.07
N PHE A 53 13.50 12.86 -0.06
CA PHE A 53 13.99 11.98 -1.13
C PHE A 53 13.09 12.04 -2.37
N ASP A 54 11.77 12.09 -2.17
CA ASP A 54 10.78 12.17 -3.24
C ASP A 54 9.59 13.00 -2.76
N ARG A 55 9.26 14.08 -3.50
CA ARG A 55 8.24 15.04 -3.05
C ARG A 55 6.85 14.40 -2.99
N ASP A 56 6.17 14.53 -1.85
CA ASP A 56 4.83 13.98 -1.61
C ASP A 56 4.77 12.45 -1.75
N HIS A 57 5.87 11.75 -1.41
CA HIS A 57 5.98 10.30 -1.58
C HIS A 57 4.92 9.54 -0.79
N CYS A 58 4.69 9.93 0.47
CA CYS A 58 3.64 9.36 1.31
C CYS A 58 2.24 9.57 0.71
N GLY A 59 1.94 10.78 0.23
CA GLY A 59 0.64 11.13 -0.33
C GLY A 59 0.34 10.41 -1.64
N ASN A 60 1.34 10.33 -2.51
CA ASN A 60 1.25 9.58 -3.76
C ASN A 60 1.08 8.07 -3.51
N THR A 61 1.85 7.51 -2.58
CA THR A 61 1.72 6.11 -2.16
C THR A 61 0.31 5.84 -1.65
N LEU A 62 -0.22 6.70 -0.76
CA LEU A 62 -1.56 6.56 -0.21
C LEU A 62 -2.63 6.54 -1.30
N ARG A 63 -2.58 7.48 -2.24
CA ARG A 63 -3.50 7.52 -3.39
C ARG A 63 -3.40 6.26 -4.24
N TRP A 64 -2.19 5.83 -4.59
CA TRP A 64 -2.00 4.62 -5.41
C TRP A 64 -2.60 3.37 -4.76
N TRP A 65 -2.39 3.18 -3.46
CA TRP A 65 -2.95 2.05 -2.70
C TRP A 65 -4.47 2.13 -2.56
N GLU A 66 -5.03 3.33 -2.34
CA GLU A 66 -6.49 3.54 -2.32
C GLU A 66 -7.13 3.16 -3.66
N THR A 67 -6.61 3.68 -4.77
CA THR A 67 -7.09 3.35 -6.12
C THR A 67 -6.90 1.88 -6.48
N ARG A 68 -5.85 1.22 -5.97
CA ARG A 68 -5.68 -0.23 -6.15
C ARG A 68 -6.78 -1.00 -5.41
N ARG A 69 -7.02 -0.69 -4.13
CA ARG A 69 -8.06 -1.34 -3.31
C ARG A 69 -9.47 -1.14 -3.89
N GLU A 70 -9.76 0.04 -4.42
CA GLU A 70 -11.04 0.32 -5.10
C GLU A 70 -11.24 -0.57 -6.34
N ARG A 71 -10.18 -0.78 -7.13
CA ARG A 71 -10.22 -1.68 -8.29
C ARG A 71 -10.42 -3.14 -7.88
N ASP A 72 -9.76 -3.58 -6.80
CA ASP A 72 -9.91 -4.93 -6.26
C ASP A 72 -11.33 -5.17 -5.72
N MET A 73 -11.95 -4.15 -5.11
CA MET A 73 -13.35 -4.21 -4.70
C MET A 73 -14.30 -4.30 -5.90
N GLN A 74 -14.09 -3.45 -6.92
CA GLN A 74 -14.91 -3.47 -8.14
C GLN A 74 -14.77 -4.79 -8.92
N SER A 75 -13.59 -5.40 -8.95
CA SER A 75 -13.42 -6.72 -9.57
C SER A 75 -14.13 -7.81 -8.79
N ASN A 76 -14.11 -7.74 -7.46
CA ASN A 76 -14.84 -8.65 -6.59
C ASN A 76 -16.36 -8.56 -6.82
N ASP A 77 -16.91 -7.34 -6.88
CA ASP A 77 -18.34 -7.11 -7.13
C ASP A 77 -18.79 -7.65 -8.50
N ARG A 78 -17.94 -7.49 -9.53
CA ARG A 78 -18.19 -8.06 -10.87
C ARG A 78 -18.18 -9.59 -10.85
N ALA A 79 -17.26 -10.19 -10.10
CA ALA A 79 -17.20 -11.64 -9.95
C ALA A 79 -18.43 -12.18 -9.21
N ASP A 80 -18.87 -11.49 -8.14
CA ASP A 80 -20.08 -11.84 -7.39
C ASP A 80 -21.33 -11.72 -8.28
N ALA A 81 -21.44 -10.66 -9.10
CA ALA A 81 -22.53 -10.50 -10.07
C ALA A 81 -22.52 -11.56 -11.19
N ALA A 82 -21.35 -12.10 -11.53
CA ALA A 82 -21.20 -13.20 -12.47
C ALA A 82 -21.40 -14.59 -11.84
N GLY A 83 -21.61 -14.66 -10.51
CA GLY A 83 -21.75 -15.92 -9.78
C GLY A 83 -20.46 -16.73 -9.67
N ILE A 84 -19.29 -16.09 -9.77
CA ILE A 84 -17.99 -16.74 -9.64
C ILE A 84 -17.66 -16.90 -8.15
N ASP A 85 -17.46 -18.15 -7.72
CA ASP A 85 -17.15 -18.45 -6.33
C ASP A 85 -15.79 -17.88 -5.90
N ARG A 86 -15.63 -17.57 -4.60
CA ARG A 86 -14.38 -17.01 -4.07
C ARG A 86 -13.19 -17.94 -4.24
N ASP A 87 -13.43 -19.24 -4.20
CA ASP A 87 -12.39 -20.26 -4.28
C ASP A 87 -11.82 -20.36 -5.71
N GLU A 88 -12.59 -19.96 -6.72
CA GLU A 88 -12.20 -19.92 -8.13
C GLU A 88 -11.54 -18.60 -8.55
N ARG A 89 -11.54 -17.58 -7.68
CA ARG A 89 -10.95 -16.26 -7.97
C ARG A 89 -9.43 -16.21 -7.99
N GLY A 90 -8.76 -17.33 -7.67
CA GLY A 90 -7.30 -17.43 -7.68
C GLY A 90 -6.68 -16.43 -6.73
N LEU A 91 -6.55 -16.80 -5.45
CA LEU A 91 -5.79 -16.03 -4.48
C LEU A 91 -4.32 -16.00 -4.94
N ALA A 92 -3.95 -14.96 -5.68
CA ALA A 92 -2.54 -14.64 -5.89
C ALA A 92 -1.95 -14.35 -4.50
N PRO A 93 -0.95 -15.14 -4.04
CA PRO A 93 -0.28 -14.88 -2.77
C PRO A 93 0.40 -13.51 -2.74
#